data_AF-A0AAV4H5H2-F1
#
_entry.id   AF-A0AAV4H5H2-F1
#
_cell.length_a   1.000
_cell.length_b   1.000
_cell.length_c   1.000
_cell.angle_alpha   90.00
_cell.angle_beta   90.00
_cell.angle_gamma   90.00
#
_symmetry.space_group_name_H-M   'P 1'
#
loop_
_entity.id
_entity.type
_entity.pdbx_description
1 polymer ?
#
loop_
_entity_poly.entity_id
_entity_poly.type
_entity_poly.pdbx_seq_one_letter_code
_entity_poly.pdbx_strand_id
1 'polypeptide(L)'
;MLNIKYPVKITNSSLYKKCDERPLYISMLESKWRMFGHILQRNSEISTNRWMNSYLISHGRKFRGRPFMTSPVVLNEVLSRLLDSQLHLTRLEDLEHLRSIARNRQSWRKLATRIREAAEASPSDD
;
A
#
# COMPACT_ATOMS: atom_id res chain seq x y z
N MET A 1 34.83 -0.41 -34.60
CA MET A 1 34.71 -0.26 -33.13
C MET A 1 33.25 0.08 -32.82
N LEU A 2 32.61 -0.65 -31.91
CA LEU A 2 31.21 -0.41 -31.53
C LEU A 2 31.13 0.81 -30.60
N ASN A 3 30.55 1.91 -31.10
CA ASN A 3 30.39 3.19 -30.39
C ASN A 3 29.23 3.12 -29.36
N ILE A 4 29.36 2.27 -28.34
CA ILE A 4 28.37 2.11 -27.28
C ILE A 4 28.78 2.98 -26.09
N LYS A 5 28.01 4.05 -25.82
CA LYS A 5 28.18 4.91 -24.64
C LYS A 5 27.16 4.53 -23.56
N TYR A 6 27.65 4.19 -22.37
CA TYR A 6 26.82 3.96 -21.19
C TYR A 6 26.67 5.26 -20.39
N PRO A 7 25.42 5.68 -20.06
CA PRO A 7 25.21 6.86 -19.24
C PRO A 7 25.62 6.59 -17.78
N VAL A 8 26.26 7.56 -17.14
CA VAL A 8 26.71 7.47 -15.73
C VAL A 8 25.54 7.62 -14.73
N LYS A 9 24.45 8.28 -15.15
CA LYS A 9 23.22 8.46 -14.37
C LYS A 9 22.01 8.21 -15.26
N ILE A 10 21.00 7.54 -14.70
CA ILE A 10 19.72 7.26 -15.35
C ILE A 10 18.60 7.52 -14.33
N THR A 11 17.50 8.12 -14.75
CA THR A 11 16.33 8.32 -13.88
C THR A 11 15.56 7.01 -13.73
N ASN A 12 14.81 6.83 -12.66
CA ASN A 12 14.02 5.61 -12.47
C ASN A 12 13.00 5.44 -13.61
N SER A 13 12.33 6.54 -13.99
CA SER A 13 11.41 6.58 -15.14
C SER A 13 12.05 6.08 -16.45
N SER A 14 13.26 6.54 -16.77
CA SER A 14 13.96 6.13 -17.99
C SER A 14 14.52 4.71 -17.90
N LEU A 15 14.92 4.25 -16.73
CA LEU A 15 15.34 2.87 -16.49
C LEU A 15 14.20 1.89 -16.73
N TYR A 16 13.05 2.11 -16.08
CA TYR A 16 11.87 1.24 -16.25
C TYR A 16 11.37 1.23 -17.70
N LYS A 17 11.35 2.39 -18.37
CA LYS A 17 10.99 2.47 -19.79
C LYS A 17 11.95 1.71 -20.70
N LYS A 18 13.25 1.73 -20.39
CA LYS A 18 14.28 1.05 -21.20
C LYS A 18 14.26 -0.47 -21.00
N CYS A 19 13.93 -0.91 -19.80
CA CYS A 19 13.82 -2.34 -19.46
C CYS A 19 12.45 -2.93 -19.81
N ASP A 20 11.49 -2.13 -20.28
CA ASP A 20 10.08 -2.52 -20.45
C ASP A 20 9.49 -3.16 -19.18
N GLU A 21 9.92 -2.65 -18.02
CA GLU A 21 9.55 -3.15 -16.70
C GLU A 21 8.69 -2.15 -15.95
N ARG A 22 7.87 -2.66 -15.03
CA ARG A 22 7.03 -1.83 -14.16
C ARG A 22 7.83 -1.30 -12.97
N PRO A 23 7.52 -0.10 -12.46
CA PRO A 23 8.09 0.39 -11.21
C PRO A 23 7.99 -0.62 -10.06
N LEU A 24 9.11 -0.89 -9.38
CA LEU A 24 9.20 -1.83 -8.26
C LEU A 24 8.19 -1.54 -7.15
N TYR A 25 7.85 -0.27 -6.96
CA TYR A 25 6.86 0.18 -5.99
C TYR A 25 5.51 -0.51 -6.17
N ILE A 26 5.09 -0.76 -7.41
CA ILE A 26 3.80 -1.40 -7.73
C ILE A 26 3.79 -2.85 -7.22
N SER A 27 4.85 -3.62 -7.53
CA SER A 27 5.00 -5.00 -7.06
C SER A 27 5.09 -5.09 -5.53
N MET A 28 5.79 -4.14 -4.92
CA MET A 28 5.88 -4.03 -3.46
C MET A 28 4.50 -3.74 -2.86
N LEU A 29 3.72 -2.85 -3.47
CA LEU A 29 2.39 -2.48 -3.02
C LEU A 29 1.41 -3.66 -3.12
N GLU A 30 1.44 -4.43 -4.21
CA GLU A 30 0.62 -5.64 -4.35
C GLU A 30 0.92 -6.65 -3.25
N SER A 31 2.21 -6.90 -3.00
CA SER A 31 2.66 -7.82 -1.95
C SER A 31 2.21 -7.36 -0.56
N LYS A 32 2.28 -6.06 -0.28
CA LYS A 32 1.78 -5.46 0.97
C LYS A 32 0.29 -5.67 1.14
N TRP A 33 -0.52 -5.40 0.12
CA TRP A 33 -1.98 -5.55 0.20
C TRP A 33 -2.41 -7.01 0.32
N ARG A 34 -1.69 -7.92 -0.32
CA ARG A 34 -1.88 -9.36 -0.12
C ARG A 34 -1.58 -9.77 1.33
N MET A 35 -0.45 -9.33 1.88
CA MET A 35 -0.08 -9.61 3.28
C MET A 35 -1.09 -8.99 4.25
N PHE A 36 -1.49 -7.75 4.02
CA PHE A 36 -2.43 -7.03 4.87
C PHE A 36 -3.80 -7.71 4.91
N GLY A 37 -4.33 -8.15 3.76
CA GLY A 37 -5.56 -8.93 3.71
C GLY A 37 -5.46 -10.22 4.51
N HIS A 38 -4.32 -10.90 4.44
CA HIS A 38 -4.07 -12.08 5.27
C HIS A 38 -4.06 -11.76 6.76
N ILE A 39 -3.46 -10.64 7.19
CA ILE A 39 -3.46 -10.22 8.60
C ILE A 39 -4.90 -9.93 9.08
N LEU A 40 -5.70 -9.22 8.27
CA LEU A 40 -7.08 -8.86 8.60
C LEU A 40 -8.00 -10.08 8.72
N GLN A 41 -7.75 -11.13 7.95
CA GLN A 41 -8.51 -12.39 8.01
C GLN A 41 -8.18 -13.25 9.23
N ARG A 42 -7.04 -13.02 9.88
CA ARG A 42 -6.62 -13.80 11.04
C ARG A 42 -7.29 -13.29 12.32
N ASN A 43 -7.17 -14.08 13.38
CA ASN A 43 -7.71 -13.74 14.69
C ASN A 43 -7.27 -12.33 15.14
N SER A 44 -8.19 -11.59 15.75
CA SER A 44 -7.94 -10.27 16.33
C SER A 44 -6.89 -10.30 17.45
N GLU A 45 -6.66 -11.45 18.06
CA GLU A 45 -5.65 -11.69 19.10
C GLU A 45 -4.20 -11.60 18.60
N ILE A 46 -3.95 -11.65 17.28
CA ILE A 46 -2.60 -11.52 16.74
C ILE A 46 -2.03 -10.14 17.08
N SER A 47 -0.75 -10.10 17.45
CA SER A 47 -0.01 -8.88 17.80
C SER A 47 -0.21 -7.74 16.81
N THR A 48 -0.20 -8.00 15.50
CA THR A 48 -0.42 -6.98 14.45
C THR A 48 -1.83 -6.39 14.48
N ASN A 49 -2.86 -7.23 14.66
CA ASN A 49 -4.25 -6.76 14.77
C ASN A 49 -4.46 -5.97 16.06
N ARG A 50 -3.91 -6.45 17.18
CA ARG A 50 -3.91 -5.74 18.46
C ARG A 50 -3.20 -4.40 18.37
N TRP A 51 -2.07 -4.34 17.68
CA TRP A 51 -1.33 -3.11 17.42
C TRP A 51 -2.14 -2.12 16.59
N MET A 52 -2.79 -2.56 15.51
CA MET A 52 -3.65 -1.68 14.69
C MET A 52 -4.83 -1.12 15.47
N ASN A 53 -5.52 -1.97 16.23
CA ASN A 53 -6.62 -1.53 17.10
C ASN A 53 -6.11 -0.50 18.12
N SER A 54 -4.98 -0.78 18.79
CA SER A 54 -4.38 0.14 19.76
C SER A 54 -3.96 1.45 19.13
N TYR A 55 -3.39 1.43 17.91
CA TYR A 55 -2.99 2.63 17.18
C TYR A 55 -4.19 3.55 16.89
N LEU A 56 -5.29 2.99 16.42
CA LEU A 56 -6.52 3.74 16.08
C LEU A 56 -7.27 4.24 17.32
N ILE A 57 -7.20 3.52 18.44
CA ILE A 57 -7.80 3.93 19.72
C ILE A 57 -6.92 4.97 20.43
N SER A 58 -5.59 4.90 20.24
CA SER A 58 -4.66 5.79 20.93
C SER A 58 -4.76 7.23 20.39
N HIS A 59 -5.23 8.15 21.24
CA HIS A 59 -5.23 9.59 20.97
C HIS A 59 -3.99 10.29 21.57
N GLY A 60 -3.00 9.50 22.02
CA GLY A 60 -1.80 9.97 22.71
C GLY A 60 -0.70 10.49 21.79
N ARG A 61 0.47 10.81 22.38
CA ARG A 61 1.65 11.24 21.63
C ARG A 61 2.06 10.16 20.62
N LYS A 62 1.89 10.46 19.33
CA LYS A 62 2.40 9.63 18.23
C LYS A 62 3.93 9.58 18.31
N PHE A 63 4.49 8.38 18.15
CA PHE A 63 5.94 8.19 18.15
C PHE A 63 6.57 9.01 17.01
N ARG A 64 7.60 9.81 17.33
CA ARG A 64 8.34 10.58 16.33
C ARG A 64 9.29 9.64 15.57
N GLY A 65 9.04 9.45 14.29
CA GLY A 65 9.86 8.61 13.42
C GLY A 65 9.17 8.28 12.11
N ARG A 66 9.87 7.58 11.22
CA ARG A 66 9.28 7.09 9.97
C ARG A 66 8.17 6.08 10.29
N PRO A 67 6.93 6.29 9.82
CA PRO A 67 5.86 5.32 10.01
C PRO A 67 6.25 3.96 9.42
N PHE A 68 5.92 2.89 10.13
CA PHE A 68 5.99 1.55 9.56
C PHE A 68 5.11 1.46 8.32
N MET A 69 5.53 0.68 7.31
CA MET A 69 4.77 0.54 6.07
C MET A 69 3.41 -0.16 6.24
N THR A 70 3.20 -0.87 7.36
CA THR A 70 1.92 -1.44 7.76
C THR A 70 1.12 -0.52 8.70
N SER A 71 1.55 0.72 8.86
CA SER A 71 0.85 1.71 9.68
C SER A 71 -0.46 2.12 9.02
N PRO A 72 -1.53 2.31 9.82
CA PRO A 72 -2.78 2.89 9.35
C PRO A 72 -2.61 4.14 8.51
N VAL A 73 -1.61 4.98 8.80
CA VAL A 73 -1.34 6.22 8.04
C VAL A 73 -0.92 5.94 6.60
N VAL A 74 0.08 5.08 6.41
CA VAL A 74 0.60 4.74 5.07
C VAL A 74 -0.46 4.02 4.25
N LEU A 75 -1.23 3.13 4.88
CA LEU A 75 -2.34 2.46 4.23
C LEU A 75 -3.46 3.43 3.86
N ASN A 76 -3.78 4.39 4.74
CA ASN A 76 -4.78 5.42 4.48
C ASN A 76 -4.35 6.37 3.35
N GLU A 77 -3.07 6.73 3.25
CA GLU A 77 -2.56 7.52 2.12
C GLU A 77 -2.75 6.80 0.79
N VAL A 78 -2.46 5.50 0.75
CA VAL A 78 -2.68 4.67 -0.45
C VAL A 78 -4.16 4.57 -0.80
N LEU A 79 -5.02 4.37 0.21
CA LEU A 79 -6.48 4.35 0.00
C LEU A 79 -6.99 5.70 -0.51
N SER A 80 -6.51 6.82 0.05
CA SER A 80 -6.92 8.18 -0.32
C SER A 80 -6.61 8.52 -1.78
N ARG A 81 -5.67 7.81 -2.42
CA ARG A 81 -5.36 7.96 -3.86
C ARG A 81 -6.38 7.28 -4.77
N LEU A 82 -7.25 6.43 -4.23
CA LEU A 82 -8.37 5.89 -4.97
C LEU A 82 -9.45 6.98 -5.09
N LEU A 83 -9.63 7.50 -6.31
CA LEU A 83 -10.56 8.57 -6.69
C LEU A 83 -12.03 8.38 -6.25
N ASP A 84 -12.42 7.17 -5.83
CA ASP A 84 -13.79 6.76 -5.51
C ASP A 84 -14.00 6.30 -4.05
N SER A 85 -12.99 6.42 -3.19
CA SER A 85 -12.99 5.65 -1.95
C SER A 85 -13.62 6.38 -0.76
N GLN A 86 -14.77 5.88 -0.32
CA GLN A 86 -15.29 6.05 1.06
C GLN A 86 -14.46 5.22 2.08
N LEU A 87 -13.33 4.64 1.66
CA LEU A 87 -12.51 3.75 2.46
C LEU A 87 -11.38 4.56 3.10
N HIS A 88 -11.55 4.82 4.39
CA HIS A 88 -10.51 5.42 5.22
C HIS A 88 -9.94 4.37 6.18
N LEU A 89 -8.89 4.71 6.90
CA LEU A 89 -8.31 3.88 7.95
C LEU A 89 -7.96 4.78 9.15
N THR A 90 -8.95 5.54 9.58
CA THR A 90 -8.81 6.57 10.62
C THR A 90 -9.47 6.16 11.92
N ARG A 91 -10.58 5.42 11.83
CA ARG A 91 -11.38 4.95 12.96
C ARG A 91 -11.36 3.43 13.04
N LEU A 92 -11.77 2.90 14.19
CA LEU A 92 -11.91 1.46 14.39
C LEU A 92 -12.98 0.86 13.47
N GLU A 93 -14.08 1.59 13.26
CA GLU A 93 -15.17 1.22 12.34
C GLU A 93 -14.65 0.99 10.91
N ASP A 94 -13.75 1.86 10.45
CA ASP A 94 -13.12 1.75 9.14
C ASP A 94 -12.32 0.44 9.01
N LEU A 95 -11.60 0.06 10.07
CA LEU A 95 -10.82 -1.17 10.12
C LEU A 95 -11.73 -2.41 10.08
N GLU A 96 -12.87 -2.38 10.77
CA GLU A 96 -13.86 -3.46 10.73
C GLU A 96 -14.52 -3.58 9.36
N HIS A 97 -14.81 -2.46 8.70
CA HIS A 97 -15.27 -2.45 7.32
C HIS A 97 -14.23 -3.06 6.36
N LEU A 98 -12.95 -2.72 6.53
CA LEU A 98 -11.87 -3.36 5.75
C LEU A 98 -11.74 -4.86 6.05
N ARG A 99 -11.94 -5.30 7.30
CA ARG A 99 -11.97 -6.73 7.65
C ARG A 99 -13.11 -7.47 6.96
N SER A 100 -14.30 -6.86 6.86
CA SER A 100 -15.44 -7.47 6.17
C SER A 100 -15.16 -7.66 4.67
N ILE A 101 -14.55 -6.67 4.03
CA ILE A 101 -14.10 -6.74 2.63
C ILE A 101 -13.00 -7.81 2.48
N ALA A 102 -12.02 -7.83 3.40
CA ALA A 102 -10.92 -8.80 3.37
C ALA A 102 -11.39 -10.25 3.51
N ARG A 103 -12.48 -10.49 4.26
CA ARG A 103 -13.07 -11.83 4.42
C ARG A 103 -13.57 -12.40 3.10
N ASN A 104 -14.03 -11.54 2.18
CA ASN A 104 -14.32 -11.94 0.81
C ASN A 104 -13.07 -11.83 -0.07
N ARG A 105 -12.46 -12.98 -0.39
CA ARG A 105 -11.24 -13.04 -1.21
C ARG A 105 -11.39 -12.38 -2.59
N GLN A 106 -12.57 -12.46 -3.21
CA GLN A 106 -12.81 -11.82 -4.50
C GLN A 106 -12.89 -10.31 -4.36
N SER A 107 -13.61 -9.80 -3.35
CA SER A 107 -13.69 -8.37 -3.07
C SER A 107 -12.32 -7.79 -2.72
N TRP A 108 -11.53 -8.49 -1.91
CA TRP A 108 -10.17 -8.08 -1.59
C TRP A 108 -9.25 -8.03 -2.83
N ARG A 109 -9.34 -9.03 -3.71
CA ARG A 109 -8.60 -9.02 -4.98
C ARG A 109 -8.99 -7.85 -5.86
N LYS A 110 -10.29 -7.56 -6.00
CA LYS A 110 -10.77 -6.39 -6.76
C LYS A 110 -10.22 -5.08 -6.18
N LEU A 111 -10.21 -4.94 -4.86
CA LEU A 111 -9.63 -3.78 -4.19
C LEU A 111 -8.13 -3.66 -4.45
N ALA A 112 -7.36 -4.74 -4.31
CA ALA A 112 -5.92 -4.73 -4.61
C ALA A 112 -5.63 -4.37 -6.08
N THR A 113 -6.43 -4.86 -7.02
CA THR A 113 -6.34 -4.49 -8.44
C THR A 113 -6.59 -3.00 -8.66
N ARG A 114 -7.63 -2.42 -8.04
CA ARG A 114 -7.91 -0.98 -8.13
C ARG A 114 -6.77 -0.13 -7.60
N ILE A 115 -6.15 -0.55 -6.50
CA ILE A 115 -5.00 0.16 -5.92
C ILE A 115 -3.79 0.08 -6.85
N ARG A 116 -3.56 -1.08 -7.47
CA ARG A 116 -2.52 -1.23 -8.48
C ARG A 116 -2.76 -0.28 -9.65
N GLU A 117 -3.97 -0.23 -10.19
CA GLU A 117 -4.34 0.65 -11.30
C GLU A 117 -4.18 2.13 -10.93
N ALA A 118 -4.58 2.54 -9.73
CA ALA A 118 -4.38 3.91 -9.25
C ALA A 118 -2.89 4.25 -9.06
N ALA A 119 -2.08 3.29 -8.63
CA ALA A 119 -0.62 3.46 -8.49
C ALA A 119 0.08 3.51 -9.86
N GLU A 120 -0.42 2.79 -10.87
CA GLU A 120 0.06 2.86 -12.25
C GLU A 120 -0.34 4.19 -12.92
N ALA A 121 -1.54 4.71 -12.61
CA ALA A 121 -2.06 5.98 -13.14
C ALA A 121 -1.43 7.23 -12.50
N SER A 122 -0.80 7.09 -11.33
CA SER A 122 0.00 8.15 -10.70
C SER A 122 1.45 7.95 -11.11
N PRO A 123 1.93 8.57 -12.20
CA PRO A 123 3.33 8.44 -12.58
C PRO A 123 4.21 8.87 -11.41
N SER A 124 5.22 8.05 -11.12
CA SER A 124 6.28 8.34 -10.16
C SER A 124 6.79 9.76 -10.37
N ASP A 125 6.46 10.68 -9.47
CA ASP A 125 7.19 11.93 -9.33
C ASP A 125 8.65 11.56 -9.03
N ASP A 126 9.51 11.75 -10.03
CA ASP A 126 10.98 11.77 -9.87
C ASP A 126 11.39 13.08 -9.20
#